data_AF-A0A8J7GY99-F1
#
_entry.id   AF-A0A8J7GY99-F1
#
_cell.length_a   1.000
_cell.length_b   1.000
_cell.length_c   1.000
_cell.angle_alpha   90.00
_cell.angle_beta   90.00
_cell.angle_gamma   90.00
#
_symmetry.space_group_name_H-M   'P 1'
#
loop_
_entity.id
_entity.type
_entity.pdbx_description
1 polymer ?
#
loop_
_entity_poly.entity_id
_entity_poly.type
_entity_poly.pdbx_seq_one_letter_code
_entity_poly.pdbx_strand_id
1 'polypeptide(L)'
;MFAVLGDIEFELITYWDGFESTFGVDYAEHSRIEGKPGLQFVGEQLDEFRISLVFHSLYCTPDNELSRLRRATRAHQALALVFGNGDYRGWFVITAVTASSQQTDSSGNVMAMTAEVTLREYIGDPKSSLKPPAINSAIPETGVITSAVTKPSGLAQSVRDAVNYTKKTQSALTTAASTVRAVQQKMVTNPMVALTRIPGLMSQIGDVAAPLTASIPALNAVKDAFPDAVRLARDTGQAATFIESARQSLVGVDSRNLAAALNTVSGQFDAAGVLLKNSSPALSKMTSAIVARKA
;
A
#
# COMPACT_ATOMS: atom_id res chain seq x y z
N MET A 1 -3.29 -6.44 -2.27
CA MET A 1 -3.63 -5.30 -3.15
C MET A 1 -3.53 -5.74 -4.60
N PHE A 2 -4.63 -5.76 -5.36
CA PHE A 2 -4.63 -6.25 -6.76
C PHE A 2 -4.63 -5.12 -7.79
N ALA A 3 -5.26 -3.98 -7.53
CA ALA A 3 -5.13 -2.80 -8.37
C ALA A 3 -5.56 -1.55 -7.59
N VAL A 4 -5.12 -0.39 -8.05
CA VAL A 4 -5.49 0.91 -7.52
C VAL A 4 -5.93 1.80 -8.68
N LEU A 5 -7.08 2.46 -8.52
CA LEU A 5 -7.55 3.53 -9.41
C LEU A 5 -7.58 4.84 -8.61
N GLY A 6 -6.53 5.65 -8.75
CA GLY A 6 -6.33 6.84 -7.91
C GLY A 6 -6.14 6.49 -6.42
N ASP A 7 -7.13 6.80 -5.58
CA ASP A 7 -7.17 6.46 -4.14
C ASP A 7 -8.10 5.27 -3.83
N ILE A 8 -8.66 4.64 -4.86
CA ILE A 8 -9.57 3.49 -4.70
C ILE A 8 -8.75 2.22 -4.82
N GLU A 9 -8.52 1.58 -3.66
CA GLU A 9 -7.91 0.26 -3.59
C GLU A 9 -8.95 -0.82 -3.89
N PHE A 10 -8.68 -1.65 -4.89
CA PHE A 10 -9.44 -2.86 -5.14
C PHE A 10 -8.84 -3.98 -4.29
N GLU A 11 -9.40 -4.15 -3.09
CA GLU A 11 -9.04 -5.22 -2.17
C GLU A 11 -10.14 -6.29 -2.17
N LEU A 12 -10.26 -7.02 -3.27
CA LEU A 12 -11.20 -8.13 -3.40
C LEU A 12 -10.46 -9.45 -3.70
N ILE A 13 -11.07 -10.49 -3.14
CA ILE A 13 -10.63 -11.89 -3.05
C ILE A 13 -10.05 -12.40 -4.38
N THR A 14 -8.74 -12.59 -4.41
CA THR A 14 -7.96 -13.51 -5.26
C THR A 14 -8.02 -13.46 -6.80
N TYR A 15 -8.94 -12.78 -7.49
CA TYR A 15 -8.89 -12.59 -8.96
C TYR A 15 -9.97 -11.63 -9.48
N TRP A 16 -9.84 -11.17 -10.73
CA TRP A 16 -10.90 -10.43 -11.44
C TRP A 16 -11.86 -11.46 -12.00
N ASP A 17 -13.15 -11.32 -11.74
CA ASP A 17 -14.16 -12.20 -12.34
C ASP A 17 -14.29 -11.94 -13.86
N GLY A 18 -13.85 -10.75 -14.31
CA GLY A 18 -13.63 -10.42 -15.71
C GLY A 18 -12.79 -9.15 -15.87
N PHE A 19 -11.76 -9.23 -16.72
CA PHE A 19 -11.00 -8.08 -17.23
C PHE A 19 -11.07 -8.09 -18.75
N GLU A 20 -11.76 -7.11 -19.32
CA GLU A 20 -11.83 -6.94 -20.77
C GLU A 20 -11.07 -5.68 -21.16
N SER A 21 -10.25 -5.80 -22.21
CA SER A 21 -9.43 -4.73 -22.74
C SER A 21 -9.65 -4.59 -24.23
N THR A 22 -10.06 -3.39 -24.64
CA THR A 22 -10.26 -3.03 -26.05
C THR A 22 -9.19 -2.04 -26.46
N PHE A 23 -8.42 -2.42 -27.48
CA PHE A 23 -7.40 -1.61 -28.13
C PHE A 23 -7.77 -1.48 -29.60
N GLY A 24 -7.63 -0.28 -30.17
CA GLY A 24 -8.08 -0.01 -31.53
C GLY A 24 -7.22 1.02 -32.24
N VAL A 25 -7.27 1.01 -33.56
CA VAL A 25 -6.59 1.98 -34.42
C VAL A 25 -7.51 2.38 -35.57
N ASP A 26 -7.48 3.65 -35.94
CA ASP A 26 -8.30 4.18 -37.02
C ASP A 26 -7.52 4.18 -38.34
N TYR A 27 -8.16 3.64 -39.37
CA TYR A 27 -7.69 3.68 -40.75
C TYR A 27 -8.69 4.44 -41.63
N ALA A 28 -8.17 5.35 -42.45
CA ALA A 28 -8.92 5.97 -43.54
C ALA A 28 -8.79 5.14 -44.81
N GLU A 29 -9.92 4.89 -45.48
CA GLU A 29 -9.96 4.22 -46.78
C GLU A 29 -9.91 5.25 -47.92
N HIS A 30 -8.96 5.08 -48.83
CA HIS A 30 -8.84 5.88 -50.05
C HIS A 30 -9.14 5.01 -51.27
N SER A 31 -10.29 5.27 -51.92
CA SER A 31 -10.70 4.58 -53.14
C SER A 31 -9.72 4.83 -54.29
N ARG A 32 -9.48 3.81 -55.12
CA ARG A 32 -8.60 3.89 -56.31
C ARG A 32 -9.40 3.50 -57.55
N ILE A 33 -9.09 4.12 -58.69
CA ILE A 33 -9.68 3.74 -59.97
C ILE A 33 -9.16 2.35 -60.34
N GLU A 34 -10.08 1.41 -60.59
CA GLU A 34 -9.81 0.03 -61.04
C GLU A 34 -8.89 -0.82 -60.13
N GLY A 35 -8.73 -0.43 -58.86
CA GLY A 35 -7.92 -1.16 -57.88
C GLY A 35 -8.59 -1.26 -56.51
N LYS A 36 -8.07 -2.13 -55.64
CA LYS A 36 -8.56 -2.21 -54.25
C LYS A 36 -8.28 -0.88 -53.53
N PRO A 37 -9.21 -0.37 -52.69
CA PRO A 37 -8.96 0.80 -51.85
C PRO A 37 -7.71 0.63 -50.99
N GLY A 38 -6.95 1.70 -50.83
CA GLY A 38 -5.79 1.73 -49.92
C GLY A 38 -6.20 2.17 -48.51
N LEU A 39 -5.56 1.62 -47.49
CA LEU A 39 -5.75 2.02 -46.09
C LEU A 39 -4.61 2.93 -45.64
N GLN A 40 -4.93 4.04 -44.99
CA GLN A 40 -3.97 4.95 -44.36
C GLN A 40 -4.23 5.04 -42.86
N PHE A 41 -3.19 4.83 -42.06
CA PHE A 41 -3.26 4.99 -40.61
C PHE A 41 -3.53 6.47 -40.24
N VAL A 42 -4.55 6.69 -39.41
CA VAL A 42 -4.99 8.02 -38.96
C VAL A 42 -4.57 8.28 -37.52
N GLY A 43 -4.67 7.27 -36.66
CA GLY A 43 -4.34 7.39 -35.24
C GLY A 43 -4.78 6.18 -34.43
N GLU A 44 -4.41 6.17 -33.17
CA GLU A 44 -4.85 5.15 -32.21
C GLU A 44 -6.16 5.57 -31.56
N GLN A 45 -7.03 4.59 -31.27
CA GLN A 45 -8.22 4.81 -30.46
C GLN A 45 -7.82 4.80 -28.98
N LEU A 46 -8.62 5.45 -28.14
CA LEU A 46 -8.41 5.41 -26.69
C LEU A 46 -8.65 4.01 -26.16
N ASP A 47 -7.75 3.53 -25.31
CA ASP A 47 -7.90 2.24 -24.67
C ASP A 47 -9.13 2.22 -23.75
N GLU A 48 -9.91 1.14 -23.83
CA GLU A 48 -11.08 0.93 -22.96
C GLU A 48 -10.91 -0.34 -22.14
N PHE A 49 -11.13 -0.21 -20.82
CA PHE A 49 -11.13 -1.32 -19.89
C PHE A 49 -12.48 -1.47 -19.21
N ARG A 50 -12.96 -2.71 -19.15
CA ARG A 50 -14.18 -3.07 -18.43
C ARG A 50 -13.84 -4.06 -17.33
N ILE A 51 -14.27 -3.72 -16.12
CA ILE A 51 -13.87 -4.40 -14.88
C ILE A 51 -15.11 -4.86 -14.13
N SER A 52 -15.23 -6.16 -13.89
CA SER A 52 -16.29 -6.75 -13.07
C SER A 52 -15.81 -6.98 -11.63
N LEU A 53 -16.53 -6.41 -10.67
CA LEU A 53 -16.23 -6.39 -9.23
C LEU A 53 -17.37 -7.06 -8.45
N VAL A 54 -17.03 -7.78 -7.37
CA VAL A 54 -18.01 -8.50 -6.52
C VAL A 54 -17.87 -8.10 -5.05
N PHE A 55 -18.71 -7.20 -4.58
CA PHE A 55 -18.73 -6.76 -3.19
C PHE A 55 -19.57 -7.70 -2.32
N HIS A 56 -19.03 -8.09 -1.16
CA HIS A 56 -19.75 -8.90 -0.18
C HIS A 56 -19.44 -8.45 1.25
N SER A 57 -20.46 -8.48 2.12
CA SER A 57 -20.43 -7.98 3.50
C SER A 57 -19.37 -8.62 4.40
N LEU A 58 -19.00 -9.88 4.12
CA LEU A 58 -17.91 -10.61 4.79
C LEU A 58 -16.53 -9.97 4.61
N TYR A 59 -16.32 -9.18 3.55
CA TYR A 59 -14.99 -8.66 3.18
C TYR A 59 -14.94 -7.13 3.12
N CYS A 60 -16.05 -6.50 2.76
CA CYS A 60 -16.16 -5.04 2.65
C CYS A 60 -17.59 -4.60 2.97
N THR A 61 -17.81 -3.29 3.11
CA THR A 61 -19.17 -2.72 3.19
C THR A 61 -19.62 -2.34 1.79
N PRO A 62 -20.54 -3.09 1.14
CA PRO A 62 -20.84 -2.92 -0.30
C PRO A 62 -21.30 -1.49 -0.66
N ASP A 63 -22.18 -0.90 0.15
CA ASP A 63 -22.66 0.48 -0.06
C ASP A 63 -21.55 1.53 -0.02
N ASN A 64 -20.57 1.37 0.88
CA ASN A 64 -19.45 2.30 0.98
C ASN A 64 -18.57 2.24 -0.26
N GLU A 65 -18.26 1.04 -0.75
CA GLU A 65 -17.43 0.88 -1.95
C GLU A 65 -18.14 1.39 -3.21
N LEU A 66 -19.44 1.11 -3.36
CA LEU A 66 -20.24 1.70 -4.45
C LEU A 66 -20.27 3.23 -4.36
N SER A 67 -20.39 3.79 -3.15
CA SER A 67 -20.37 5.25 -2.96
C SER A 67 -19.01 5.87 -3.35
N ARG A 68 -17.89 5.16 -3.13
CA ARG A 68 -16.55 5.60 -3.56
C ARG A 68 -16.46 5.64 -5.08
N LEU A 69 -16.89 4.58 -5.76
CA LEU A 69 -16.93 4.53 -7.23
C LEU A 69 -17.81 5.66 -7.80
N ARG A 70 -19.02 5.85 -7.28
CA ARG A 70 -19.92 6.92 -7.73
C ARG A 70 -19.36 8.31 -7.50
N ARG A 71 -18.64 8.53 -6.39
CA ARG A 71 -17.94 9.81 -6.13
C ARG A 71 -16.81 10.04 -7.13
N ALA A 72 -16.02 9.01 -7.42
CA ALA A 72 -14.96 9.08 -8.42
C ALA A 72 -15.50 9.38 -9.83
N THR A 73 -16.60 8.76 -10.24
CA THR A 73 -17.29 9.08 -11.50
C THR A 73 -17.73 10.55 -11.54
N ARG A 74 -18.35 11.04 -10.45
CA ARG A 74 -18.84 12.42 -10.36
C ARG A 74 -17.75 13.47 -10.20
N ALA A 75 -16.54 13.07 -9.82
CA ALA A 75 -15.41 13.98 -9.72
C ALA A 75 -14.91 14.42 -11.11
N HIS A 76 -15.25 13.67 -12.17
CA HIS A 76 -14.76 13.90 -13.55
C HIS A 76 -13.23 14.00 -13.63
N GLN A 77 -12.54 13.28 -12.75
CA GLN A 77 -11.08 13.30 -12.66
C GLN A 77 -10.50 12.07 -13.33
N ALA A 78 -9.37 12.25 -14.00
CA ALA A 78 -8.54 11.15 -14.47
C ALA A 78 -7.85 10.51 -13.26
N LEU A 79 -7.91 9.19 -13.20
CA LEU A 79 -7.38 8.37 -12.13
C LEU A 79 -6.34 7.43 -12.73
N ALA A 80 -5.19 7.34 -12.07
CA ALA A 80 -4.15 6.44 -12.49
C ALA A 80 -4.54 5.00 -12.18
N LEU A 81 -4.46 4.12 -13.18
CA LEU A 81 -4.67 2.69 -13.03
C LEU A 81 -3.32 1.99 -12.82
N VAL A 82 -3.16 1.37 -11.67
CA VAL A 82 -1.96 0.59 -11.30
C VAL A 82 -2.39 -0.82 -10.91
N PHE A 83 -1.78 -1.83 -11.49
CA PHE A 83 -2.00 -3.22 -11.08
C PHE A 83 -1.14 -3.60 -9.86
N GLY A 84 -1.53 -4.67 -9.19
CA GLY A 84 -0.97 -5.12 -7.92
C GLY A 84 0.44 -5.67 -8.04
N ASN A 85 0.87 -5.99 -9.27
CA ASN A 85 2.26 -6.27 -9.63
C ASN A 85 3.10 -5.00 -9.82
N GLY A 86 2.50 -3.81 -9.70
CA GLY A 86 3.16 -2.52 -9.89
C GLY A 86 3.08 -1.98 -11.31
N ASP A 87 2.44 -2.67 -12.25
CA ASP A 87 2.33 -2.20 -13.63
C ASP A 87 1.45 -0.96 -13.71
N TYR A 88 2.04 0.13 -14.20
CA TYR A 88 1.31 1.35 -14.55
C TYR A 88 0.63 1.17 -15.91
N ARG A 89 -0.68 1.39 -15.96
CA ARG A 89 -1.44 1.31 -17.22
C ARG A 89 -1.79 2.66 -17.83
N GLY A 90 -1.58 3.77 -17.11
CA GLY A 90 -1.93 5.10 -17.58
C GLY A 90 -3.01 5.77 -16.75
N TRP A 91 -3.54 6.87 -17.29
CA TRP A 91 -4.61 7.65 -16.69
C TRP A 91 -5.94 7.28 -17.35
N PHE A 92 -6.97 7.03 -16.55
CA PHE A 92 -8.28 6.62 -17.01
C PHE A 92 -9.38 7.44 -16.35
N VAL A 93 -10.45 7.69 -17.09
CA VAL A 93 -11.69 8.26 -16.54
C VAL A 93 -12.75 7.16 -16.44
N ILE A 94 -13.54 7.19 -15.37
CA ILE A 94 -14.68 6.30 -15.21
C ILE A 94 -15.82 6.86 -16.05
N THR A 95 -16.22 6.14 -17.10
CA THR A 95 -17.31 6.56 -18.00
C THR A 95 -18.65 5.97 -17.60
N ALA A 96 -18.65 4.78 -17.01
CA ALA A 96 -19.85 4.14 -16.52
C ALA A 96 -19.55 3.28 -15.28
N VAL A 97 -20.53 3.24 -14.37
CA VAL A 97 -20.59 2.29 -13.26
C VAL A 97 -21.99 1.71 -13.23
N THR A 98 -22.11 0.41 -13.44
CA THR A 98 -23.34 -0.37 -13.29
C THR A 98 -23.22 -1.20 -12.03
N ALA A 99 -24.30 -1.30 -11.25
CA ALA A 99 -24.30 -2.09 -10.01
C ALA A 99 -25.61 -2.87 -9.89
N SER A 100 -25.51 -4.13 -9.48
CA SER A 100 -26.63 -5.05 -9.28
C SER A 100 -26.52 -5.70 -7.91
N SER A 101 -27.53 -5.49 -7.07
CA SER A 101 -27.62 -6.13 -5.75
C SER A 101 -28.10 -7.56 -5.92
N GLN A 102 -27.31 -8.52 -5.44
CA GLN A 102 -27.63 -9.96 -5.56
C GLN A 102 -28.31 -10.50 -4.31
N GLN A 103 -27.90 -10.04 -3.12
CA GLN A 103 -28.46 -10.50 -1.85
C GLN A 103 -28.64 -9.34 -0.89
N THR A 104 -29.77 -9.34 -0.18
CA THR A 104 -30.09 -8.38 0.87
C THR A 104 -30.46 -9.10 2.16
N ASP A 105 -30.21 -8.47 3.29
CA ASP A 105 -30.66 -8.98 4.58
C ASP A 105 -32.16 -8.72 4.79
N SER A 106 -32.70 -9.23 5.90
CA SER A 106 -34.11 -9.03 6.28
C SER A 106 -34.51 -7.57 6.53
N SER A 107 -33.54 -6.67 6.69
CA SER A 107 -33.73 -5.23 6.86
C SER A 107 -33.53 -4.45 5.55
N GLY A 108 -33.20 -5.12 4.45
CA GLY A 108 -32.96 -4.53 3.14
C GLY A 108 -31.53 -4.02 2.92
N ASN A 109 -30.58 -4.29 3.82
CA ASN A 109 -29.18 -3.92 3.61
C ASN A 109 -28.54 -4.87 2.58
N VAL A 110 -27.71 -4.33 1.69
CA VAL A 110 -27.04 -5.11 0.65
C VAL A 110 -25.96 -5.99 1.28
N MET A 111 -26.13 -7.31 1.18
CA MET A 111 -25.14 -8.30 1.62
C MET A 111 -24.14 -8.63 0.51
N ALA A 112 -24.61 -8.74 -0.74
CA ALA A 112 -23.79 -9.06 -1.90
C ALA A 112 -24.23 -8.24 -3.11
N MET A 113 -23.26 -7.72 -3.86
CA MET A 113 -23.48 -6.88 -5.04
C MET A 113 -22.37 -7.11 -6.06
N THR A 114 -22.75 -7.14 -7.34
CA THR A 114 -21.80 -7.01 -8.45
C THR A 114 -21.80 -5.57 -8.95
N ALA A 115 -20.61 -5.02 -9.22
CA ALA A 115 -20.45 -3.74 -9.87
C ALA A 115 -19.54 -3.90 -11.09
N GLU A 116 -19.92 -3.29 -12.20
CA GLU A 116 -19.13 -3.27 -13.42
C GLU A 116 -18.74 -1.82 -13.72
N VAL A 117 -17.45 -1.60 -13.95
CA VAL A 117 -16.86 -0.28 -14.15
C VAL A 117 -16.24 -0.23 -15.53
N THR A 118 -16.62 0.78 -16.31
CA THR A 118 -16.01 1.07 -17.61
C THR A 118 -15.07 2.26 -17.48
N LEU A 119 -13.83 2.05 -17.91
CA LEU A 119 -12.74 3.01 -17.90
C LEU A 119 -12.34 3.32 -19.34
N ARG A 120 -12.16 4.60 -19.66
CA ARG A 120 -11.56 5.02 -20.93
C ARG A 120 -10.30 5.82 -20.68
N GLU A 121 -9.29 5.58 -21.51
CA GLU A 121 -8.00 6.24 -21.40
C GLU A 121 -8.16 7.76 -21.50
N TYR A 122 -7.38 8.47 -20.69
CA TYR A 122 -7.32 9.92 -20.65
C TYR A 122 -5.89 10.39 -20.84
N ILE A 123 -5.60 10.88 -22.04
CA ILE A 123 -4.27 11.37 -22.45
C ILE A 123 -3.93 12.78 -21.93
N GLY A 124 -4.91 13.50 -21.38
CA GLY A 124 -4.74 14.89 -20.92
C GLY A 124 -4.57 15.90 -22.06
N ASP A 125 -4.12 17.11 -21.72
CA ASP A 125 -3.68 18.11 -22.70
C ASP A 125 -2.27 17.72 -23.19
N PRO A 126 -2.04 17.52 -24.50
CA PRO A 126 -0.71 17.22 -25.04
C PRO A 126 0.36 18.23 -24.61
N LYS A 127 -0.01 19.47 -24.28
CA LYS A 127 0.90 20.53 -23.82
C LYS A 127 1.14 20.53 -22.30
N SER A 128 0.32 19.82 -21.53
CA SER A 128 0.42 19.70 -20.07
C SER A 128 0.09 18.27 -19.64
N SER A 129 1.02 17.35 -19.89
CA SER A 129 0.83 15.94 -19.56
C SER A 129 0.72 15.73 -18.05
N LEU A 130 -0.25 14.89 -17.67
CA LEU A 130 -0.45 14.50 -16.27
C LEU A 130 0.76 13.67 -15.81
N LYS A 131 1.49 14.18 -14.81
CA LYS A 131 2.64 13.46 -14.24
C LYS A 131 2.13 12.16 -13.62
N PRO A 132 2.61 10.98 -14.04
CA PRO A 132 2.18 9.72 -13.45
C PRO A 132 2.35 9.77 -11.92
N PRO A 133 1.46 9.13 -11.15
CA PRO A 133 1.68 8.99 -9.73
C PRO A 133 3.01 8.29 -9.52
N ALA A 134 3.79 8.72 -8.54
CA ALA A 134 5.07 8.10 -8.24
C ALA A 134 4.83 6.65 -7.76
N ILE A 135 4.87 5.71 -8.70
CA ILE A 135 4.94 4.29 -8.39
C ILE A 135 6.38 4.08 -7.93
N ASN A 136 6.53 3.68 -6.66
CA ASN A 136 7.82 3.25 -6.14
C ASN A 136 8.19 1.91 -6.77
N SER A 137 8.62 1.92 -8.04
CA SER A 137 9.40 0.83 -8.59
C SER A 137 10.84 1.09 -8.19
N ALA A 138 11.19 0.68 -6.97
CA ALA A 138 12.58 0.38 -6.66
C ALA A 138 12.95 -0.87 -7.46
N ILE A 139 13.34 -0.68 -8.72
CA ILE A 139 14.03 -1.72 -9.49
C ILE A 139 15.48 -1.68 -9.01
N PRO A 140 16.00 -2.76 -8.39
CA PRO A 140 17.40 -2.86 -8.09
C PRO A 140 18.18 -2.97 -9.41
N GLU A 141 19.17 -2.10 -9.56
CA GLU A 141 20.21 -2.16 -10.59
C GLU A 141 19.81 -1.90 -12.04
N THR A 142 19.80 -0.62 -12.42
CA THR A 142 20.47 -0.22 -13.68
C THR A 142 20.95 1.22 -13.53
N GLY A 143 22.27 1.39 -13.45
CA GLY A 143 22.89 2.71 -13.48
C GLY A 143 22.70 3.37 -14.85
N VAL A 144 22.83 4.70 -14.86
CA VAL A 144 22.82 5.59 -16.04
C VAL A 144 21.36 5.76 -16.55
N ILE A 145 20.58 6.80 -16.19
CA ILE A 145 20.82 8.25 -16.23
C ILE A 145 19.87 8.91 -15.20
N THR A 146 20.38 9.46 -14.09
CA THR A 146 19.61 10.37 -13.22
C THR A 146 20.43 11.61 -12.92
N SER A 147 20.56 12.47 -13.92
CA SER A 147 21.00 13.84 -13.70
C SER A 147 19.76 14.74 -13.73
N ALA A 148 19.56 15.44 -12.61
CA ALA A 148 18.53 16.46 -12.36
C ALA A 148 17.14 15.99 -11.85
N VAL A 149 17.10 15.08 -10.87
CA VAL A 149 16.14 15.26 -9.77
C VAL A 149 16.90 15.99 -8.68
N THR A 150 16.55 17.24 -8.41
CA THR A 150 17.08 17.97 -7.26
C THR A 150 16.79 17.15 -6.02
N LYS A 151 17.86 16.59 -5.42
CA LYS A 151 17.80 15.97 -4.11
C LYS A 151 17.11 16.98 -3.17
N PRO A 152 16.08 16.58 -2.42
CA PRO A 152 15.49 17.46 -1.42
C PRO A 152 16.59 17.72 -0.41
N SER A 153 16.94 18.98 -0.21
CA SER A 153 17.81 19.39 0.88
C SER A 153 16.95 19.96 2.01
N GLY A 154 17.34 19.68 3.26
CA GLY A 154 16.66 20.21 4.45
C GLY A 154 15.46 19.39 4.93
N LEU A 155 14.45 20.07 5.46
CA LEU A 155 13.30 19.51 6.19
C LEU A 155 12.56 18.41 5.41
N ALA A 156 12.37 18.58 4.10
CA ALA A 156 11.69 17.59 3.24
C ALA A 156 12.41 16.24 3.14
N GLN A 157 13.73 16.21 3.35
CA GLN A 157 14.51 14.97 3.44
C GLN A 157 14.31 14.34 4.82
N SER A 158 14.36 15.13 5.88
CA SER A 158 14.11 14.66 7.26
C SER A 158 12.70 14.09 7.45
N VAL A 159 11.67 14.68 6.83
CA VAL A 159 10.29 14.15 6.86
C VAL A 159 10.21 12.82 6.11
N ARG A 160 10.90 12.70 4.97
CA ARG A 160 10.98 11.44 4.22
C ARG A 160 11.71 10.35 4.99
N ASP A 161 12.84 10.67 5.57
CA ASP A 161 13.64 9.73 6.36
C ASP A 161 12.81 9.28 7.59
N ALA A 162 12.14 10.19 8.28
CA ALA A 162 11.25 9.88 9.40
C ALA A 162 10.10 8.92 8.98
N VAL A 163 9.41 9.21 7.87
CA VAL A 163 8.34 8.34 7.37
C VAL A 163 8.87 6.98 6.92
N ASN A 164 10.02 6.94 6.24
CA ASN A 164 10.64 5.71 5.75
C ASN A 164 11.09 4.80 6.89
N TYR A 165 11.80 5.35 7.89
CA TYR A 165 12.21 4.57 9.06
C TYR A 165 11.01 4.04 9.83
N THR A 166 9.98 4.86 10.01
CA THR A 166 8.79 4.44 10.76
C THR A 166 7.97 3.38 10.02
N LYS A 167 7.81 3.49 8.69
CA LYS A 167 7.17 2.45 7.87
C LYS A 167 7.97 1.14 7.88
N LYS A 168 9.31 1.23 7.79
CA LYS A 168 10.21 0.07 7.88
C LYS A 168 10.13 -0.60 9.26
N THR A 169 10.02 0.20 10.32
CA THR A 169 9.76 -0.31 11.67
C THR A 169 8.42 -1.03 11.74
N GLN A 170 7.35 -0.46 11.20
CA GLN A 170 6.03 -1.07 11.25
C GLN A 170 6.01 -2.44 10.56
N SER A 171 6.60 -2.54 9.36
CA SER A 171 6.67 -3.81 8.61
C SER A 171 7.58 -4.84 9.28
N ALA A 172 8.73 -4.42 9.80
CA ALA A 172 9.63 -5.30 10.54
C ALA A 172 8.96 -5.81 11.83
N LEU A 173 8.26 -4.94 12.55
CA LEU A 173 7.54 -5.29 13.78
C LEU A 173 6.41 -6.29 13.52
N THR A 174 5.61 -6.10 12.47
CA THR A 174 4.56 -7.07 12.10
C THR A 174 5.14 -8.42 11.72
N THR A 175 6.28 -8.41 11.03
CA THR A 175 6.98 -9.63 10.63
C THR A 175 7.50 -10.38 11.86
N ALA A 176 8.21 -9.68 12.74
CA ALA A 176 8.73 -10.25 13.98
C ALA A 176 7.61 -10.71 14.94
N ALA A 177 6.50 -9.98 15.06
CA ALA A 177 5.35 -10.43 15.84
C ALA A 177 4.75 -11.75 15.29
N SER A 178 4.71 -11.91 13.96
CA SER A 178 4.23 -13.15 13.34
C SER A 178 5.17 -14.34 13.63
N THR A 179 6.48 -14.12 13.66
CA THR A 179 7.45 -15.17 13.96
C THR A 179 7.47 -15.52 15.45
N VAL A 180 7.29 -14.56 16.36
CA VAL A 180 7.06 -14.82 17.79
C VAL A 180 5.84 -15.75 17.97
N ARG A 181 4.71 -15.43 17.33
CA ARG A 181 3.51 -16.27 17.39
C ARG A 181 3.73 -17.66 16.80
N ALA A 182 4.48 -17.77 15.70
CA ALA A 182 4.83 -19.06 15.11
C ALA A 182 5.74 -19.90 16.05
N VAL A 183 6.70 -19.27 16.73
CA VAL A 183 7.56 -19.93 17.72
C VAL A 183 6.74 -20.36 18.94
N GLN A 184 5.80 -19.53 19.41
CA GLN A 184 4.86 -19.89 20.48
C GLN A 184 3.99 -21.09 20.10
N GLN A 185 3.42 -21.13 18.89
CA GLN A 185 2.64 -22.28 18.41
C GLN A 185 3.47 -23.55 18.31
N LYS A 186 4.73 -23.43 17.85
CA LYS A 186 5.66 -24.56 17.82
C LYS A 186 6.10 -24.98 19.21
N MET A 187 6.08 -24.09 20.21
CA MET A 187 6.36 -24.44 21.59
C MET A 187 5.28 -25.36 22.19
N VAL A 188 4.00 -25.11 21.87
CA VAL A 188 2.87 -25.94 22.32
C VAL A 188 2.98 -27.37 21.80
N THR A 189 3.53 -27.56 20.59
CA THR A 189 3.60 -28.86 19.92
C THR A 189 4.95 -29.56 20.09
N ASN A 190 6.07 -28.81 20.07
CA ASN A 190 7.42 -29.33 20.24
C ASN A 190 8.39 -28.26 20.79
N PRO A 191 8.64 -28.22 22.11
CA PRO A 191 9.44 -27.18 22.76
C PRO A 191 10.91 -27.16 22.32
N MET A 192 11.46 -28.30 21.87
CA MET A 192 12.84 -28.35 21.37
C MET A 192 13.00 -27.66 20.01
N VAL A 193 12.00 -27.77 19.14
CA VAL A 193 12.00 -27.10 17.83
C VAL A 193 11.76 -25.59 17.97
N ALA A 194 11.07 -25.17 19.02
CA ALA A 194 10.93 -23.75 19.35
C ALA A 194 12.28 -23.15 19.82
N LEU A 195 13.05 -23.90 20.62
CA LEU A 195 14.35 -23.46 21.13
C LEU A 195 15.36 -23.18 20.01
N THR A 196 15.39 -24.02 18.97
CA THR A 196 16.30 -23.83 17.81
C THR A 196 15.96 -22.60 16.96
N ARG A 197 14.75 -22.02 17.13
CA ARG A 197 14.30 -20.82 16.41
C ARG A 197 14.60 -19.52 17.15
N ILE A 198 14.99 -19.57 18.43
CA ILE A 198 15.29 -18.38 19.24
C ILE A 198 16.43 -17.54 18.65
N PRO A 199 17.54 -18.09 18.16
CA PRO A 199 18.61 -17.27 17.55
C PRO A 199 18.12 -16.48 16.33
N GLY A 200 17.27 -17.10 15.50
CA GLY A 200 16.65 -16.41 14.36
C GLY A 200 15.67 -15.32 14.80
N LEU A 201 14.88 -15.58 15.85
CA LEU A 201 14.01 -14.57 16.44
C LEU A 201 14.81 -13.39 17.00
N MET A 202 15.92 -13.65 17.69
CA MET A 202 16.82 -12.61 18.21
C MET A 202 17.40 -11.72 17.10
N SER A 203 17.77 -12.31 15.96
CA SER A 203 18.19 -11.56 14.78
C SER A 203 17.07 -10.64 14.28
N GLN A 204 15.85 -11.17 14.14
CA GLN A 204 14.70 -10.40 13.65
C GLN A 204 14.29 -9.27 14.61
N ILE A 205 14.41 -9.48 15.92
CA ILE A 205 14.20 -8.43 16.93
C ILE A 205 15.27 -7.33 16.76
N GLY A 206 16.52 -7.71 16.48
CA GLY A 206 17.60 -6.77 16.16
C GLY A 206 17.32 -5.93 14.91
N ASP A 207 16.77 -6.56 13.86
CA ASP A 207 16.39 -5.89 12.62
C ASP A 207 15.28 -4.83 12.80
N VAL A 208 14.45 -5.00 13.84
CA VAL A 208 13.41 -4.03 14.24
C VAL A 208 14.02 -2.87 15.05
N ALA A 209 14.97 -3.15 15.94
CA ALA A 209 15.55 -2.14 16.84
C ALA A 209 16.35 -1.03 16.11
N ALA A 210 17.07 -1.37 15.05
CA ALA A 210 17.88 -0.41 14.28
C ALA A 210 17.05 0.71 13.60
N PRO A 211 15.97 0.43 12.83
CA PRO A 211 15.13 1.49 12.26
C PRO A 211 14.35 2.27 13.32
N LEU A 212 13.97 1.64 14.44
CA LEU A 212 13.33 2.33 15.57
C LEU A 212 14.24 3.42 16.16
N THR A 213 15.49 3.08 16.45
CA THR A 213 16.47 4.03 17.00
C THR A 213 16.86 5.11 16.00
N ALA A 214 16.97 4.78 14.71
CA ALA A 214 17.24 5.75 13.65
C ALA A 214 16.07 6.71 13.37
N SER A 215 14.83 6.31 13.64
CA SER A 215 13.65 7.15 13.42
C SER A 215 13.54 8.33 14.40
N ILE A 216 14.01 8.17 15.64
CA ILE A 216 13.91 9.19 16.70
C ILE A 216 14.59 10.52 16.31
N PRO A 217 15.86 10.55 15.86
CA PRO A 217 16.49 11.79 15.43
C PRO A 217 15.82 12.39 14.19
N ALA A 218 15.34 11.56 13.26
CA ALA A 218 14.61 12.03 12.08
C ALA A 218 13.27 12.69 12.44
N LEU A 219 12.55 12.14 13.42
CA LEU A 219 11.31 12.70 13.95
C LEU A 219 11.55 13.99 14.76
N ASN A 220 12.65 14.06 15.51
CA ASN A 220 13.04 15.27 16.23
C ASN A 220 13.44 16.41 15.28
N ALA A 221 14.04 16.11 14.13
CA ALA A 221 14.42 17.09 13.12
C ALA A 221 13.22 17.79 12.46
N VAL A 222 12.03 17.22 12.56
CA VAL A 222 10.81 17.73 11.90
C VAL A 222 9.77 18.26 12.88
N LYS A 223 10.07 18.27 14.18
CA LYS A 223 9.13 18.65 15.25
C LYS A 223 8.56 20.07 15.10
N ASP A 224 9.35 21.00 14.55
CA ASP A 224 8.96 22.41 14.43
C ASP A 224 7.93 22.61 13.32
N ALA A 225 7.97 21.76 12.28
CA ALA A 225 6.98 21.75 11.20
C ALA A 225 5.80 20.81 11.48
N PHE A 226 6.02 19.77 12.27
CA PHE A 226 5.01 18.77 12.63
C PHE A 226 5.00 18.58 14.15
N PRO A 227 4.14 19.31 14.89
CA PRO A 227 4.01 19.15 16.34
C PRO A 227 3.65 17.70 16.73
N ASP A 228 2.90 17.00 15.86
CA ASP A 228 2.54 15.60 16.03
C ASP A 228 3.76 14.65 15.97
N ALA A 229 4.88 15.06 15.37
CA ALA A 229 6.12 14.28 15.34
C ALA A 229 6.76 14.12 16.73
N VAL A 230 6.48 15.02 17.67
CA VAL A 230 6.93 14.89 19.07
C VAL A 230 6.26 13.70 19.76
N ARG A 231 4.97 13.49 19.51
CA ARG A 231 4.23 12.33 20.03
C ARG A 231 4.76 11.05 19.39
N LEU A 232 4.96 11.06 18.07
CA LEU A 232 5.51 9.92 17.34
C LEU A 232 6.95 9.58 17.75
N ALA A 233 7.80 10.57 18.06
CA ALA A 233 9.15 10.34 18.58
C ALA A 233 9.12 9.69 19.98
N ARG A 234 8.21 10.14 20.85
CA ARG A 234 7.99 9.56 22.18
C ARG A 234 7.47 8.12 22.06
N ASP A 235 6.46 7.90 21.23
CA ASP A 235 5.86 6.58 21.03
C ASP A 235 6.92 5.62 20.46
N THR A 236 7.69 6.04 19.46
CA THR A 236 8.76 5.22 18.90
C THR A 236 9.87 4.93 19.93
N GLY A 237 10.19 5.88 20.82
CA GLY A 237 11.11 5.64 21.95
C GLY A 237 10.59 4.62 22.97
N GLN A 238 9.30 4.66 23.28
CA GLN A 238 8.66 3.67 24.16
C GLN A 238 8.60 2.29 23.50
N ALA A 239 8.26 2.22 22.20
CA ALA A 239 8.31 0.99 21.43
C ALA A 239 9.72 0.40 21.39
N ALA A 240 10.77 1.21 21.24
CA ALA A 240 12.16 0.74 21.29
C ALA A 240 12.51 0.11 22.65
N THR A 241 11.96 0.66 23.72
CA THR A 241 12.14 0.12 25.09
C THR A 241 11.46 -1.25 25.23
N PHE A 242 10.27 -1.43 24.66
CA PHE A 242 9.58 -2.73 24.65
C PHE A 242 10.35 -3.78 23.84
N ILE A 243 10.90 -3.39 22.69
CA ILE A 243 11.71 -4.28 21.84
C ILE A 243 13.02 -4.68 22.52
N GLU A 244 13.69 -3.76 23.21
CA GLU A 244 14.87 -4.08 24.00
C GLU A 244 14.54 -5.00 25.19
N SER A 245 13.42 -4.75 25.87
CA SER A 245 12.93 -5.63 26.95
C SER A 245 12.62 -7.04 26.44
N ALA A 246 12.03 -7.14 25.25
CA ALA A 246 11.78 -8.41 24.58
C ALA A 246 13.10 -9.13 24.25
N ARG A 247 14.09 -8.41 23.73
CA ARG A 247 15.43 -8.96 23.45
C ARG A 247 16.08 -9.50 24.72
N GLN A 248 16.02 -8.76 25.83
CA GLN A 248 16.58 -9.17 27.11
C GLN A 248 15.89 -10.42 27.67
N SER A 249 14.57 -10.55 27.50
CA SER A 249 13.82 -11.73 27.95
C SER A 249 14.21 -13.03 27.23
N LEU A 250 14.86 -12.93 26.07
CA LEU A 250 15.34 -14.06 25.28
C LEU A 250 16.80 -14.45 25.54
N VAL A 251 17.53 -13.65 26.34
CA VAL A 251 18.92 -13.95 26.70
C VAL A 251 18.94 -15.07 27.74
N GLY A 252 19.69 -16.14 27.48
CA GLY A 252 19.85 -17.26 28.41
C GLY A 252 18.59 -18.15 28.55
N VAL A 253 17.71 -18.15 27.55
CA VAL A 253 16.50 -18.97 27.55
C VAL A 253 16.81 -20.45 27.35
N ASP A 254 16.15 -21.29 28.14
CA ASP A 254 16.21 -22.75 28.12
C ASP A 254 14.80 -23.35 28.00
N SER A 255 14.69 -24.68 27.96
CA SER A 255 13.40 -25.37 27.82
C SER A 255 12.44 -25.15 29.00
N ARG A 256 12.91 -24.62 30.14
CA ARG A 256 12.13 -24.43 31.36
C ARG A 256 11.51 -23.04 31.43
N ASN A 257 12.21 -22.02 30.94
CA ASN A 257 11.76 -20.62 30.99
C ASN A 257 11.26 -20.06 29.64
N LEU A 258 11.41 -20.82 28.54
CA LEU A 258 11.02 -20.40 27.19
C LEU A 258 9.57 -19.91 27.07
N ALA A 259 8.62 -20.50 27.80
CA ALA A 259 7.21 -20.15 27.68
C ALA A 259 6.94 -18.77 28.28
N ALA A 260 7.52 -18.51 29.45
CA ALA A 260 7.43 -17.22 30.11
C ALA A 260 8.17 -16.14 29.31
N ALA A 261 9.34 -16.46 28.75
CA ALA A 261 10.09 -15.57 27.88
C ALA A 261 9.27 -15.20 26.63
N LEU A 262 8.74 -16.18 25.89
CA LEU A 262 7.94 -15.92 24.69
C LEU A 262 6.65 -15.17 24.97
N ASN A 263 5.97 -15.44 26.09
CA ASN A 263 4.79 -14.67 26.50
C ASN A 263 5.14 -13.21 26.80
N THR A 264 6.30 -12.98 27.44
CA THR A 264 6.81 -11.62 27.68
C THR A 264 7.12 -10.93 26.36
N VAL A 265 7.86 -11.58 25.45
CA VAL A 265 8.15 -11.06 24.11
C VAL A 265 6.87 -10.71 23.37
N SER A 266 5.90 -11.62 23.32
CA SER A 266 4.63 -11.41 22.63
C SER A 266 3.86 -10.20 23.18
N GLY A 267 3.77 -10.07 24.51
CA GLY A 267 3.14 -8.90 25.15
C GLY A 267 3.86 -7.58 24.86
N GLN A 268 5.20 -7.58 24.83
CA GLN A 268 6.01 -6.40 24.48
C GLN A 268 5.83 -6.00 23.00
N PHE A 269 5.76 -6.98 22.11
CA PHE A 269 5.52 -6.76 20.67
C PHE A 269 4.11 -6.23 20.39
N ASP A 270 3.10 -6.77 21.09
CA ASP A 270 1.72 -6.27 20.98
C ASP A 270 1.59 -4.85 21.54
N ALA A 271 2.23 -4.55 22.68
CA ALA A 271 2.26 -3.21 23.25
C ALA A 271 2.94 -2.20 22.31
N ALA A 272 4.09 -2.55 21.73
CA ALA A 272 4.76 -1.74 20.72
C ALA A 272 3.90 -1.54 19.46
N GLY A 273 3.19 -2.58 19.02
CA GLY A 273 2.31 -2.54 17.86
C GLY A 273 1.11 -1.63 18.06
N VAL A 274 0.46 -1.70 19.22
CA VAL A 274 -0.67 -0.81 19.59
C VAL A 274 -0.21 0.64 19.63
N LEU A 275 0.96 0.90 20.21
CA LEU A 275 1.51 2.25 20.31
C LEU A 275 1.73 2.86 18.92
N LEU A 276 2.44 2.15 18.03
CA LEU A 276 2.70 2.63 16.67
C LEU A 276 1.42 2.72 15.83
N LYS A 277 0.44 1.84 16.04
CA LYS A 277 -0.88 1.91 15.38
C LYS A 277 -1.62 3.18 15.77
N ASN A 278 -1.56 3.58 17.04
CA ASN A 278 -2.18 4.82 17.52
C ASN A 278 -1.48 6.07 16.97
N SER A 279 -0.19 5.97 16.59
CA SER A 279 0.57 7.05 15.95
C SER A 279 0.40 7.11 14.41
N SER A 280 -0.34 6.16 13.81
CA SER A 280 -0.63 6.13 12.36
C SER A 280 -1.23 7.43 11.80
N PRO A 281 -2.15 8.14 12.48
CA PRO A 281 -2.67 9.42 11.98
C PRO A 281 -1.58 10.49 11.82
N ALA A 282 -0.58 10.53 12.71
CA ALA A 282 0.53 11.47 12.61
C ALA A 282 1.43 11.15 11.41
N LEU A 283 1.71 9.86 11.17
CA LEU A 283 2.43 9.38 9.98
C LEU A 283 1.70 9.72 8.69
N SER A 284 0.37 9.55 8.65
CA SER A 284 -0.44 9.89 7.49
C SER A 284 -0.40 11.39 7.19
N LYS A 285 -0.45 12.25 8.22
CA LYS A 285 -0.28 13.71 8.04
C LYS A 285 1.10 14.07 7.50
N MET A 286 2.18 13.50 8.05
CA MET A 286 3.55 13.74 7.56
C MET A 286 3.73 13.25 6.11
N THR A 287 3.18 12.07 5.80
CA THR A 287 3.18 11.51 4.44
C THR A 287 2.41 12.42 3.48
N SER A 288 1.25 12.94 3.89
CA SER A 288 0.46 13.87 3.08
C SER A 288 1.19 15.19 2.82
N ALA A 289 2.01 15.67 3.75
CA ALA A 289 2.79 16.89 3.57
C ALA A 289 3.98 16.71 2.61
N ILE A 290 4.59 15.52 2.58
CA ILE A 290 5.57 15.14 1.54
C ILE A 290 4.90 15.18 0.15
N VAL A 291 3.71 14.58 0.03
CA VAL A 291 2.96 14.50 -1.24
C VAL A 291 2.49 15.89 -1.70
N ALA A 292 2.01 16.72 -0.77
CA ALA A 292 1.56 18.08 -1.04
C ALA A 292 2.70 19.10 -1.28
N ARG A 293 3.97 18.68 -1.19
CA ARG A 293 5.17 19.56 -1.23
C ARG A 293 5.10 20.74 -0.25
N LYS A 294 4.46 20.53 0.91
CA LYS A 294 4.31 21.56 1.96
C LYS A 294 5.39 21.46 3.05
N ALA A 295 6.39 20.61 2.85
CA ALA A 295 7.53 20.42 3.74
C ALA A 295 8.77 21.16 3.21
#